data_AF-A0A931VPJ2-F1
#
_entry.id   AF-A0A931VPJ2-F1
#
_cell.length_a   1.000
_cell.length_b   1.000
_cell.length_c   1.000
_cell.angle_alpha   90.00
_cell.angle_beta   90.00
_cell.angle_gamma   90.00
#
_symmetry.space_group_name_H-M   'P 1'
#
loop_
_entity.id
_entity.type
_entity.pdbx_description
1 polymer ?
#
loop_
_entity_poly.entity_id
_entity_poly.type
_entity_poly.pdbx_seq_one_letter_code
_entity_poly.pdbx_strand_id
1 'polypeptide(L)' 'AINVEVAAVPGAAGALPAGALTVMCGHGERAMTAASLLVAGGNHQVSVFAGGPDTWSEATGLALDVGP' A
#
# COMPACT_ATOMS: atom_id res chain seq x y z
N ALA A 1 3.87 8.74 0.22
CA ALA A 1 3.64 7.29 0.06
C ALA A 1 4.86 6.65 -0.61
N ILE A 2 5.04 5.33 -0.55
CA ILE A 2 6.09 4.61 -1.29
C ILE A 2 5.40 3.80 -2.39
N ASN A 3 5.87 3.93 -3.64
CA ASN A 3 5.35 3.12 -4.75
C ASN A 3 6.15 1.82 -4.86
N VAL A 4 5.44 0.69 -4.84
CA VAL A 4 6.02 -0.66 -5.01
C VAL A 4 5.09 -1.45 -5.92
N GLU A 5 5.63 -1.96 -7.03
CA GLU A 5 4.90 -2.86 -7.91
C GLU A 5 4.48 -4.13 -7.16
N VAL A 6 3.24 -4.58 -7.35
CA VAL A 6 2.69 -5.73 -6.60
C VAL A 6 3.55 -6.99 -6.73
N ALA A 7 4.14 -7.21 -7.92
CA ALA A 7 5.02 -8.34 -8.18
C ALA A 7 6.37 -8.26 -7.44
N ALA A 8 6.82 -7.06 -7.05
CA ALA A 8 8.06 -6.84 -6.34
C ALA A 8 7.92 -6.98 -4.81
N VAL A 9 6.69 -6.99 -4.29
CA VAL A 9 6.40 -7.05 -2.84
C VAL A 9 7.15 -8.17 -2.10
N PRO A 10 7.22 -9.42 -2.60
CA PRO A 10 7.94 -10.50 -1.90
C PRO A 10 9.43 -10.21 -1.70
N GLY A 11 10.06 -9.45 -2.62
CA GLY A 11 11.47 -9.05 -2.53
C GLY A 11 11.69 -7.70 -1.83
N ALA A 12 10.64 -6.91 -1.63
CA ALA A 12 10.73 -5.56 -1.09
C ALA A 12 10.65 -5.51 0.45
N ALA A 13 10.36 -6.63 1.14
CA ALA A 13 10.07 -6.65 2.57
C ALA A 13 11.14 -5.97 3.45
N GLY A 14 12.43 -6.10 3.11
CA GLY A 14 13.53 -5.44 3.83
C GLY A 14 13.69 -3.94 3.52
N ALA A 15 13.06 -3.45 2.46
CA ALA A 15 13.09 -2.04 2.05
C ALA A 15 11.84 -1.26 2.48
N LEU A 16 10.83 -1.95 3.03
CA LEU A 16 9.63 -1.32 3.57
C LEU A 16 9.89 -0.76 4.96
N PRO A 17 9.21 0.34 5.33
CA PRO A 17 9.23 0.85 6.70
C PRO A 17 8.81 -0.24 7.70
N ALA A 18 9.47 -0.26 8.86
CA ALA A 18 9.07 -1.14 9.95
C ALA A 18 7.74 -0.67 10.57
N GLY A 19 6.94 -1.62 11.07
CA GLY A 19 5.69 -1.36 11.77
C GLY A 19 4.45 -1.52 10.89
N ALA A 20 3.36 -0.86 11.29
CA ALA A 20 2.07 -0.99 10.61
C ALA A 20 2.08 -0.36 9.21
N LEU A 21 1.65 -1.13 8.22
CA LEU A 21 1.56 -0.71 6.82
C LEU A 21 0.09 -0.61 6.39
N THR A 22 -0.24 0.51 5.75
CA THR A 22 -1.50 0.66 5.00
C THR A 22 -1.19 0.53 3.53
N VAL A 23 -1.78 -0.48 2.88
CA VAL A 23 -1.59 -0.77 1.47
C VAL A 23 -2.75 -0.19 0.67
N MET A 24 -2.42 0.47 -0.43
CA MET A 24 -3.38 1.11 -1.34
C MET A 24 -2.98 0.83 -2.79
N CYS A 25 -3.97 0.80 -3.67
CA CYS A 25 -3.78 0.94 -5.11
C CYS A 25 -4.90 1.84 -5.67
N GLY A 26 -5.04 1.97 -6.99
CA GLY A 26 -6.07 2.84 -7.58
C GLY A 26 -7.51 2.58 -7.09
N HIS A 27 -7.88 1.32 -6.85
CA HIS A 27 -9.25 0.93 -6.44
C HIS A 27 -9.28 -0.28 -5.47
N GLY A 28 -8.21 -0.52 -4.70
CA GLY A 28 -8.15 -1.59 -3.68
C GLY A 28 -7.84 -3.03 -4.17
N GLU A 29 -8.10 -3.39 -5.43
CA GLU A 29 -7.92 -4.78 -5.93
C GLU A 29 -6.47 -5.30 -5.81
N ARG A 30 -5.47 -4.53 -6.25
CA ARG A 30 -4.04 -4.89 -6.14
C ARG A 30 -3.54 -4.75 -4.71
N ALA A 31 -4.16 -3.88 -3.92
CA ALA A 31 -3.81 -3.68 -2.53
C ALA A 31 -4.10 -4.94 -1.69
N MET A 32 -5.21 -5.64 -1.97
CA MET A 32 -5.52 -6.91 -1.30
C MET A 32 -4.50 -8.00 -1.63
N THR A 33 -4.06 -8.09 -2.89
CA THR A 33 -2.99 -9.02 -3.29
C THR A 33 -1.68 -8.69 -2.60
N ALA A 34 -1.25 -7.43 -2.61
CA ALA A 34 -0.04 -6.99 -1.91
C ALA A 34 -0.09 -7.28 -0.40
N ALA A 35 -1.25 -7.06 0.25
CA ALA A 35 -1.42 -7.39 1.66
C ALA A 35 -1.29 -8.90 1.93
N SER A 36 -1.85 -9.75 1.08
CA SER A 36 -1.70 -11.21 1.18
C SER A 36 -0.24 -11.64 1.05
N LEU A 37 0.53 -11.00 0.15
CA LEU A 37 1.96 -11.26 -0.02
C LEU A 37 2.78 -10.79 1.19
N LEU A 38 2.47 -9.64 1.77
CA LEU A 38 3.12 -9.14 2.98
C LEU A 38 2.89 -10.06 4.18
N VAL A 39 1.65 -10.50 4.38
CA VAL A 39 1.29 -11.45 5.43
C VAL A 39 2.01 -12.79 5.21
N ALA A 40 2.05 -13.30 3.98
CA ALA A 40 2.81 -14.52 3.65
C ALA A 40 4.33 -14.36 3.92
N GLY A 41 4.85 -13.15 3.78
CA GLY A 41 6.24 -12.79 4.12
C GLY A 41 6.50 -12.49 5.61
N GLY A 42 5.50 -12.65 6.49
CA GLY A 42 5.65 -12.45 7.94
C GLY A 42 5.31 -11.04 8.44
N ASN A 43 4.91 -10.11 7.57
CA ASN A 43 4.40 -8.80 7.99
C ASN A 43 2.91 -8.87 8.29
N HIS A 44 2.57 -9.01 9.57
CA HIS A 44 1.17 -9.20 10.00
C HIS A 44 0.47 -7.89 10.37
N GLN A 45 1.21 -6.78 10.48
CA GLN A 45 0.65 -5.46 10.77
C GLN A 45 0.28 -4.74 9.46
N VAL A 46 -0.69 -5.29 8.75
CA VAL A 46 -1.10 -4.78 7.43
C VAL A 46 -2.58 -4.46 7.43
N SER A 47 -2.93 -3.29 6.92
CA SER A 47 -4.30 -2.90 6.60
C SER A 47 -4.42 -2.58 5.11
N VAL A 48 -5.60 -2.81 4.54
CA VAL A 48 -5.90 -2.48 3.15
C VAL A 48 -6.83 -1.28 3.15
N PHE A 49 -6.44 -0.20 2.46
CA PHE A 49 -7.31 0.93 2.25
C PHE A 49 -8.33 0.61 1.15
N ALA A 50 -9.62 0.68 1.49
CA ALA A 50 -10.72 0.48 0.56
C ALA A 50 -11.00 1.79 -0.20
N GLY A 51 -10.17 2.09 -1.19
CA GLY A 51 -10.28 3.31 -1.99
C GLY A 51 -9.03 3.56 -2.82
N GLY A 52 -9.03 4.67 -3.55
CA GLY A 52 -7.90 5.16 -4.33
C GLY A 52 -7.23 6.38 -3.70
N PRO A 53 -6.18 6.91 -4.35
CA PRO A 53 -5.55 8.17 -3.97
C PRO A 53 -6.56 9.31 -3.84
N ASP A 54 -7.50 9.44 -4.78
CA ASP A 54 -8.52 10.49 -4.73
C ASP A 54 -9.39 10.40 -3.47
N THR A 55 -9.83 9.19 -3.11
CA THR A 55 -10.57 8.93 -1.86
C THR A 55 -9.75 9.30 -0.62
N TRP A 56 -8.44 9.03 -0.64
CA TRP A 56 -7.55 9.42 0.45
C TRP A 56 -7.42 10.94 0.57
N SER A 57 -7.24 11.63 -0.57
CA SER A 57 -7.14 13.09 -0.65
C SER A 57 -8.41 13.76 -0.13
N GLU A 58 -9.58 13.29 -0.57
CA GLU A 58 -10.89 13.78 -0.11
C GLU A 58 -11.08 13.58 1.39
N ALA A 59 -10.77 12.39 1.91
CA ALA A 59 -10.99 12.05 3.32
C ALA A 59 -10.04 12.79 4.27
N THR A 60 -8.82 13.10 3.83
CA THR A 60 -7.78 13.72 4.68
C THR A 60 -7.62 15.22 4.45
N GLY A 61 -8.15 15.76 3.34
CA GLY A 61 -7.89 17.13 2.90
C GLY A 61 -6.46 17.37 2.42
N LEU A 62 -5.64 16.32 2.29
CA LEU A 62 -4.26 16.41 1.81
C LEU A 62 -4.24 16.29 0.29
N ALA A 63 -3.65 17.28 -0.40
CA ALA A 63 -3.50 17.24 -1.84
C ALA A 63 -2.64 16.04 -2.28
N LEU A 64 -3.01 15.46 -3.42
CA LEU A 64 -2.20 14.42 -4.06
C LEU A 64 -0.87 14.97 -4.55
N ASP A 65 0.17 14.18 -4.31
CA ASP A 65 1.45 14.34 -4.97
C ASP A 65 1.49 13.46 -6.22
N VAL A 66 1.90 14.02 -7.35
CA VAL A 66 2.02 13.32 -8.63
C VAL A 66 3.49 13.20 -8.97
N GLY A 67 3.96 11.95 -9.09
CA GLY A 67 5.33 11.68 -9.52
C GLY A 67 5.53 12.00 -11.01
N PRO A 68 6.80 12.12 -11.44
CA PRO A 68 7.16 12.23 -12.86
C PRO A 68 6.83 10.96 -13.66
#